data_AF-A0A7H5EZM5-F1
#
_entry.id   AF-A0A7H5EZM5-F1
#
_cell.length_a   1.000
_cell.length_b   1.000
_cell.length_c   1.000
_cell.angle_alpha   90.00
_cell.angle_beta   90.00
_cell.angle_gamma   90.00
#
_symmetry.space_group_name_H-M   'P 1'
#
loop_
_entity.id
_entity.type
_entity.pdbx_description
1 polymer ?
#
loop_
_entity_poly.entity_id
_entity_poly.type
_entity_poly.pdbx_seq_one_letter_code
_entity_poly.pdbx_strand_id
1 'polypeptide(L)'
;MALDEKQLVAGLSDARSREGAFRTLVNEYGPLLHRHLLRMLSSPADVDDVLQNTFVKVFRSIDGFRGDAKLSTWLYRVATNEALNWLRSKKRREKSFTNEEPQRLAESALRADPYFDGDEAQAQLILAMKTLPEKQRMVFSLRYFDDLPYREISEITDTSEGALKASYHLAAKKIEEILKAYVQQR
;
A
#
# COMPACT_ATOMS: atom_id res chain seq x y z
N MET A 1 -11.74 16.13 9.52
CA MET A 1 -13.19 16.07 9.31
C MET A 1 -13.44 14.72 8.63
N ALA A 2 -14.20 13.81 9.21
CA ALA A 2 -14.40 12.50 8.57
C ALA A 2 -15.21 12.72 7.29
N LEU A 3 -14.58 12.50 6.14
CA LEU A 3 -15.23 12.61 4.84
C LEU A 3 -16.44 11.67 4.79
N ASP A 4 -17.59 12.17 4.34
CA ASP A 4 -18.74 11.30 4.07
C ASP A 4 -18.50 10.54 2.76
N GLU A 5 -18.02 9.30 2.88
CA GLU A 5 -17.78 8.43 1.72
C GLU A 5 -19.03 8.27 0.84
N LYS A 6 -20.25 8.32 1.42
CA LYS A 6 -21.48 8.18 0.64
C LYS A 6 -21.71 9.38 -0.26
N GLN A 7 -21.46 10.59 0.23
CA GLN A 7 -21.54 11.82 -0.57
C GLN A 7 -20.48 11.80 -1.67
N LEU A 8 -19.27 11.35 -1.34
CA LEU A 8 -18.19 11.25 -2.33
C LEU A 8 -18.57 10.27 -3.45
N VAL A 9 -19.10 9.09 -3.12
CA VAL A 9 -19.57 8.09 -4.10
C VAL A 9 -20.70 8.67 -4.96
N ALA A 10 -21.68 9.35 -4.37
CA ALA A 10 -22.76 9.98 -5.12
C ALA A 10 -22.24 11.01 -6.14
N GLY A 11 -21.27 11.84 -5.73
CA GLY A 11 -20.63 12.81 -6.63
C GLY A 11 -19.80 12.17 -7.73
N LEU A 12 -19.13 11.04 -7.46
CA LEU A 12 -18.39 10.28 -8.48
C LEU A 12 -19.31 9.69 -9.55
N SER A 13 -20.52 9.29 -9.17
CA SER A 13 -21.52 8.71 -10.09
C SER A 13 -22.23 9.76 -10.96
N ASP A 14 -22.34 11.01 -10.53
CA ASP A 14 -22.98 12.09 -11.30
C ASP A 14 -21.99 12.80 -12.23
N ALA A 15 -22.24 12.76 -13.54
CA ALA A 15 -21.39 13.36 -14.57
C ALA A 15 -21.07 14.86 -14.32
N ARG A 16 -21.99 15.61 -13.70
CA ARG A 16 -21.79 17.05 -13.43
C ARG A 16 -20.87 17.34 -12.26
N SER A 17 -20.80 16.43 -11.28
CA SER A 17 -19.98 16.59 -10.08
C SER A 17 -18.76 15.66 -10.03
N ARG A 18 -18.66 14.72 -10.98
CA ARG A 18 -17.60 13.70 -11.07
C ARG A 18 -16.20 14.27 -10.98
N GLU A 19 -15.89 15.34 -11.71
CA GLU A 19 -14.55 15.93 -11.69
C GLU A 19 -14.19 16.48 -10.30
N GLY A 20 -15.12 17.23 -9.70
CA GLY A 20 -14.93 17.78 -8.35
C GLY A 20 -14.84 16.69 -7.28
N ALA A 21 -15.72 15.68 -7.36
CA ALA A 21 -15.69 14.53 -6.48
C ALA A 21 -14.38 13.74 -6.63
N PHE A 22 -13.91 13.53 -7.85
CA PHE A 22 -12.64 12.84 -8.08
C PHE A 22 -11.44 13.64 -7.58
N ARG A 23 -11.45 14.97 -7.72
CA ARG A 23 -10.42 15.83 -7.11
C ARG A 23 -10.39 15.68 -5.58
N THR A 24 -11.55 15.68 -4.94
CA THR A 24 -11.65 15.43 -3.49
C THR A 24 -11.10 14.05 -3.14
N LEU A 25 -11.47 13.01 -3.90
CA LEU A 25 -10.95 11.66 -3.71
C LEU A 25 -9.42 11.61 -3.77
N VAL A 26 -8.81 12.26 -4.77
CA VAL A 26 -7.35 12.29 -4.92
C VAL A 26 -6.69 13.04 -3.76
N ASN A 27 -7.25 14.18 -3.34
CA ASN A 27 -6.68 14.97 -2.25
C ASN A 27 -6.73 14.23 -0.90
N GLU A 28 -7.82 13.53 -0.63
CA GLU A 28 -8.04 12.86 0.66
C GLU A 28 -7.33 11.50 0.73
N TYR A 29 -7.43 10.69 -0.33
CA TYR A 29 -6.88 9.35 -0.34
C TYR A 29 -5.48 9.26 -0.94
N GLY A 30 -5.01 10.27 -1.68
CA GLY A 30 -3.67 10.30 -2.26
C GLY A 30 -2.56 10.08 -1.25
N PRO A 31 -2.47 10.88 -0.17
CA PRO A 31 -1.45 10.70 0.86
C PRO A 31 -1.53 9.34 1.56
N LEU A 32 -2.74 8.81 1.79
CA LEU A 32 -2.96 7.51 2.43
C LEU A 32 -2.47 6.37 1.54
N LEU A 33 -2.89 6.36 0.28
CA LEU A 33 -2.47 5.36 -0.70
C LEU A 33 -0.99 5.47 -1.02
N HIS A 34 -0.42 6.68 -1.05
CA HIS A 34 1.03 6.88 -1.23
C HIS A 34 1.81 6.19 -0.11
N ARG A 35 1.47 6.46 1.17
CA ARG A 35 2.14 5.81 2.31
C ARG A 35 2.00 4.29 2.27
N HIS A 36 0.84 3.78 1.86
CA HIS A 36 0.63 2.33 1.66
C HIS A 36 1.55 1.76 0.58
N LEU A 37 1.59 2.39 -0.58
CA LEU A 37 2.46 1.99 -1.68
C LEU A 37 3.94 2.10 -1.33
N LEU A 38 4.35 3.10 -0.56
CA LEU A 38 5.73 3.28 -0.08
C LEU A 38 6.20 2.13 0.82
N ARG A 39 5.28 1.55 1.60
CA ARG A 39 5.54 0.34 2.41
C ARG A 39 5.60 -0.93 1.55
N MET A 40 4.92 -0.95 0.41
CA MET A 40 4.87 -2.10 -0.49
C MET A 40 6.01 -2.15 -1.50
N LEU A 41 6.38 -1.02 -2.08
CA LEU A 41 7.31 -0.90 -3.20
C LEU A 41 8.75 -0.67 -2.72
N SER A 42 9.72 -1.12 -3.52
CA SER A 42 11.13 -1.02 -3.16
C SER A 42 11.64 0.42 -3.30
N SER A 43 11.23 1.14 -4.36
CA SER A 43 11.69 2.48 -4.68
C SER A 43 10.58 3.52 -4.49
N PRO A 44 10.85 4.66 -3.82
CA PRO A 44 9.93 5.81 -3.79
C PRO A 44 9.53 6.30 -5.19
N ALA A 45 10.45 6.29 -6.16
CA ALA A 45 10.15 6.71 -7.53
C ALA A 45 9.07 5.83 -8.20
N ASP A 46 9.00 4.55 -7.83
CA ASP A 46 7.95 3.65 -8.34
C ASP A 46 6.58 3.97 -7.72
N VAL A 47 6.54 4.65 -6.56
CA VAL A 47 5.30 4.93 -5.82
C VAL A 47 4.41 5.89 -6.59
N ASP A 48 4.96 7.01 -7.08
CA ASP A 48 4.21 8.01 -7.83
C ASP A 48 3.58 7.41 -9.09
N ASP A 49 4.34 6.62 -9.85
CA ASP A 49 3.87 5.93 -11.06
C ASP A 49 2.72 4.95 -10.74
N VAL A 50 2.88 4.15 -9.68
CA VAL A 50 1.86 3.18 -9.26
C VAL A 50 0.62 3.89 -8.70
N LEU A 51 0.79 4.99 -7.98
CA LEU A 51 -0.30 5.80 -7.44
C LEU A 51 -1.10 6.47 -8.56
N GLN A 52 -0.42 7.03 -9.55
CA GLN A 52 -1.07 7.61 -10.73
C GLN A 52 -1.87 6.56 -11.48
N ASN A 53 -1.27 5.40 -11.76
CA ASN A 53 -1.96 4.28 -12.42
C ASN A 53 -3.17 3.78 -11.61
N THR A 54 -3.05 3.78 -10.29
CA THR A 54 -4.15 3.47 -9.36
C THR A 54 -5.31 4.43 -9.59
N PHE A 55 -5.07 5.74 -9.55
CA PHE A 55 -6.14 6.72 -9.76
C PHE A 55 -6.75 6.67 -11.16
N VAL A 56 -5.94 6.43 -12.20
CA VAL A 56 -6.46 6.22 -13.57
C VAL A 56 -7.41 5.02 -13.62
N LYS A 57 -7.07 3.92 -12.94
CA LYS A 57 -7.93 2.73 -12.86
C LYS A 57 -9.18 2.98 -12.04
N VAL A 58 -9.06 3.68 -10.92
CA VAL A 58 -10.21 4.10 -10.09
C VAL A 58 -11.16 4.92 -10.95
N PHE A 59 -10.67 5.96 -11.64
CA PHE A 59 -11.51 6.80 -12.50
C PHE A 59 -12.25 6.00 -13.57
N ARG A 60 -11.58 5.03 -14.21
CA ARG A 60 -12.18 4.19 -15.27
C ARG A 60 -13.17 3.13 -14.75
N SER A 61 -13.07 2.75 -13.48
CA SER A 61 -13.85 1.64 -12.91
C SER A 61 -14.88 2.08 -11.87
N ILE A 62 -14.93 3.36 -11.53
CA ILE A 62 -15.82 3.90 -10.49
C ILE A 62 -17.30 3.68 -10.81
N ASP A 63 -17.68 3.71 -12.09
CA ASP A 63 -19.05 3.42 -12.54
C ASP A 63 -19.48 1.97 -12.20
N GLY A 64 -18.52 1.07 -12.00
CA GLY A 64 -18.75 -0.32 -11.58
C GLY A 64 -18.73 -0.54 -10.06
N PHE A 65 -18.48 0.50 -9.26
CA PHE A 65 -18.45 0.38 -7.81
C PHE A 65 -19.88 0.24 -7.24
N ARG A 66 -20.20 -0.96 -6.75
CA ARG A 66 -21.57 -1.30 -6.28
C ARG A 66 -21.88 -0.89 -4.84
N GLY A 67 -20.89 -0.41 -4.09
CA GLY A 67 -21.06 -0.10 -2.66
C GLY A 67 -21.12 -1.34 -1.75
N ASP A 68 -20.69 -2.50 -2.25
CA ASP A 68 -20.62 -3.75 -1.46
C ASP A 68 -19.59 -3.67 -0.32
N ALA A 69 -18.62 -2.75 -0.42
CA ALA A 69 -17.61 -2.43 0.58
C ALA A 69 -17.49 -0.90 0.72
N LYS A 70 -16.74 -0.43 1.73
CA LYS A 70 -16.39 1.00 1.85
C LYS A 70 -15.58 1.46 0.64
N LEU A 71 -15.67 2.74 0.31
CA LEU A 71 -14.91 3.32 -0.79
C LEU A 71 -13.41 3.21 -0.50
N SER A 72 -13.00 3.50 0.74
CA SER A 72 -11.63 3.31 1.22
C SER A 72 -11.12 1.89 0.97
N THR A 73 -11.85 0.86 1.43
CA THR A 73 -11.48 -0.55 1.23
C THR A 73 -11.29 -0.89 -0.25
N TRP A 74 -12.18 -0.38 -1.12
CA TRP A 74 -12.05 -0.58 -2.56
C TRP A 74 -10.84 0.14 -3.17
N LEU A 75 -10.53 1.37 -2.74
CA LEU A 75 -9.33 2.09 -3.17
C LEU A 75 -8.05 1.35 -2.76
N TYR A 76 -7.98 0.85 -1.52
CA TYR A 76 -6.87 0.01 -1.06
C TYR A 76 -6.76 -1.28 -1.87
N ARG A 77 -7.89 -1.87 -2.29
CA ARG A 77 -7.88 -3.03 -3.20
C ARG A 77 -7.24 -2.71 -4.53
N VAL A 78 -7.63 -1.59 -5.17
CA VAL A 78 -7.04 -1.18 -6.45
C VAL A 78 -5.55 -0.92 -6.29
N ALA A 79 -5.15 -0.09 -5.31
CA ALA A 79 -3.75 0.26 -5.05
C ALA A 79 -2.87 -0.97 -4.77
N THR A 80 -3.36 -1.89 -3.93
CA THR A 80 -2.64 -3.13 -3.57
C THR A 80 -2.43 -4.02 -4.79
N ASN A 81 -3.46 -4.17 -5.63
CA ASN A 81 -3.36 -4.95 -6.86
C ASN A 81 -2.38 -4.30 -7.86
N GLU A 82 -2.37 -2.98 -7.98
CA GLU A 82 -1.41 -2.25 -8.80
C GLU A 82 0.03 -2.45 -8.32
N ALA A 83 0.28 -2.35 -7.02
CA ALA A 83 1.60 -2.61 -6.44
C ALA A 83 2.08 -4.04 -6.73
N LEU A 84 1.22 -5.05 -6.53
CA LEU A 84 1.57 -6.45 -6.81
C LEU A 84 1.84 -6.68 -8.29
N ASN A 85 1.05 -6.08 -9.18
CA ASN A 85 1.26 -6.17 -10.62
C ASN A 85 2.58 -5.52 -11.04
N TRP A 86 2.90 -4.36 -10.47
CA TRP A 86 4.16 -3.67 -10.67
C TRP A 86 5.35 -4.53 -10.25
N LEU A 87 5.34 -5.06 -9.01
CA LEU A 87 6.40 -5.92 -8.47
C LEU A 87 6.61 -7.18 -9.33
N ARG A 88 5.53 -7.84 -9.75
CA ARG A 88 5.60 -9.00 -10.66
C ARG A 88 6.19 -8.63 -12.02
N SER A 89 5.82 -7.48 -12.57
CA SER A 89 6.33 -7.00 -13.85
C SER A 89 7.81 -6.64 -13.77
N LYS A 90 8.20 -5.89 -12.72
CA LYS A 90 9.57 -5.50 -12.43
C LYS A 90 10.47 -6.73 -12.28
N LYS A 91 10.06 -7.73 -11.48
CA LYS A 91 10.76 -9.01 -11.33
C LYS A 91 10.97 -9.76 -12.66
N ARG A 92 10.01 -9.69 -13.60
CA ARG A 92 10.17 -10.30 -14.93
C ARG A 92 11.20 -9.56 -15.79
N ARG A 93 11.23 -8.22 -15.71
CA ARG A 93 12.18 -7.36 -16.46
C ARG A 93 13.61 -7.47 -15.91
N GLU A 94 13.74 -7.56 -14.58
CA GLU A 94 15.01 -7.54 -13.86
C GLU A 94 15.64 -8.93 -13.68
N LYS A 95 15.08 -9.98 -14.28
CA LYS A 95 15.69 -11.34 -14.29
C LYS A 95 17.12 -11.37 -14.86
N SER A 96 17.61 -10.28 -15.44
CA SER A 96 18.97 -10.13 -15.98
C SER A 96 19.90 -9.23 -15.14
N PHE A 97 19.40 -8.56 -14.09
CA PHE A 97 20.21 -7.66 -13.24
C PHE A 97 19.74 -7.72 -11.79
N THR A 98 20.55 -8.31 -10.90
CA THR A 98 20.35 -8.22 -9.46
C THR A 98 20.93 -6.89 -8.97
N ASN A 99 20.24 -5.78 -9.23
CA ASN A 99 20.54 -4.52 -8.55
C ASN A 99 19.81 -4.53 -7.22
N GLU A 100 20.39 -5.20 -6.22
CA GLU A 100 20.05 -4.90 -4.83
C GLU A 100 20.51 -3.47 -4.55
N GLU A 101 19.56 -2.55 -4.44
CA GLU A 101 19.83 -1.22 -3.89
C GLU A 101 20.47 -1.39 -2.50
N PRO A 102 21.68 -0.85 -2.26
CA PRO A 102 22.29 -0.84 -0.95
C PRO A 102 21.31 -0.34 0.12
N GLN A 103 21.23 -1.02 1.26
CA GLN A 103 20.28 -0.71 2.33
C GLN A 103 20.33 0.76 2.77
N ARG A 104 21.52 1.39 2.75
CA ARG A 104 21.69 2.82 3.04
C ARG A 104 21.03 3.74 2.02
N LEU A 105 21.07 3.40 0.73
CA LEU A 105 20.40 4.18 -0.31
C LEU A 105 18.88 4.04 -0.19
N ALA A 106 18.39 2.83 0.06
CA ALA A 106 16.97 2.59 0.32
C ALA A 106 16.45 3.37 1.54
N GLU A 107 17.25 3.44 2.60
CA GLU A 107 16.92 4.24 3.80
C GLU A 107 16.92 5.75 3.49
N SER A 108 17.97 6.25 2.84
CA SER A 108 18.06 7.67 2.47
C SER A 108 16.90 8.09 1.56
N ALA A 109 16.54 7.25 0.60
CA ALA A 109 15.43 7.49 -0.31
C ALA A 109 14.09 7.49 0.43
N LEU A 110 13.89 6.56 1.37
CA LEU A 110 12.69 6.53 2.23
C LEU A 110 12.57 7.81 3.06
N ARG A 111 13.65 8.26 3.69
CA ARG A 111 13.66 9.46 4.54
C ARG A 111 13.49 10.77 3.77
N ALA A 112 13.85 10.78 2.49
CA ALA A 112 13.68 11.94 1.62
C ALA A 112 12.27 12.02 1.01
N ASP A 113 11.45 10.97 1.15
CA ASP A 113 10.10 10.93 0.61
C ASP A 113 9.17 11.94 1.33
N PRO A 114 8.42 12.80 0.61
CA PRO A 114 7.61 13.84 1.22
C PRO A 114 6.44 13.31 2.06
N TYR A 115 6.03 12.05 1.87
CA TYR A 115 4.96 11.41 2.64
C TYR A 115 5.48 10.54 3.78
N PHE A 116 6.80 10.44 3.96
CA PHE A 116 7.43 9.79 5.11
C PHE A 116 7.77 10.81 6.19
N ASP A 117 7.11 10.69 7.34
CA ASP A 117 7.27 11.52 8.54
C ASP A 117 7.71 10.70 9.76
N GLY A 118 8.17 9.46 9.53
CA GLY A 118 8.51 8.51 10.58
C GLY A 118 9.89 8.72 11.21
N ASP A 119 10.02 8.23 12.45
CA ASP A 119 11.30 8.23 13.17
C ASP A 119 12.23 7.09 12.71
N GLU A 120 13.36 6.94 13.40
CA GLU A 120 14.30 5.83 13.17
C GLU A 120 13.62 4.46 13.26
N ALA A 121 12.78 4.25 14.28
CA ALA A 121 12.14 2.95 14.51
C ALA A 121 11.17 2.62 13.36
N GLN A 122 10.41 3.61 12.90
CA GLN A 122 9.51 3.45 11.77
C GLN A 122 10.27 3.22 10.45
N ALA A 123 11.40 3.90 10.23
CA ALA A 123 12.25 3.66 9.08
C ALA A 123 12.76 2.19 9.07
N GLN A 124 13.28 1.70 10.20
CA GLN A 124 13.76 0.33 10.31
C GLN A 124 12.64 -0.70 10.14
N LEU A 125 11.44 -0.42 10.65
CA LEU A 125 10.27 -1.28 10.43
C LEU A 125 9.93 -1.39 8.93
N ILE A 126 9.88 -0.27 8.21
CA ILE A 126 9.59 -0.27 6.76
C ILE A 126 10.70 -1.01 5.98
N LEU A 127 11.97 -0.79 6.34
CA LEU A 127 13.09 -1.51 5.72
C LEU A 127 13.01 -3.02 5.99
N ALA A 128 12.70 -3.44 7.21
CA ALA A 128 12.49 -4.85 7.55
C ALA A 128 11.32 -5.45 6.75
N MET A 129 10.20 -4.74 6.60
CA MET A 129 9.07 -5.15 5.77
C MET A 129 9.47 -5.36 4.31
N LYS A 130 10.37 -4.53 3.76
CA LYS A 130 10.88 -4.66 2.39
C LYS A 130 11.70 -5.93 2.14
N THR A 131 12.08 -6.67 3.18
CA THR A 131 12.73 -8.01 3.08
C THR A 131 11.74 -9.18 3.07
N LEU A 132 10.45 -8.91 3.36
CA LEU A 132 9.42 -9.92 3.39
C LEU A 132 8.98 -10.32 1.96
N PRO A 133 8.52 -11.57 1.76
CA PRO A 133 7.74 -11.94 0.58
C PRO A 133 6.57 -10.97 0.37
N GLU A 134 6.28 -10.65 -0.90
CA GLU A 134 5.27 -9.65 -1.30
C GLU A 134 3.93 -9.82 -0.58
N LYS A 135 3.43 -11.07 -0.49
CA LYS A 135 2.16 -11.38 0.20
C LYS A 135 2.22 -11.12 1.70
N GLN A 136 3.32 -11.47 2.37
CA GLN A 136 3.49 -11.23 3.80
C GLN A 136 3.59 -9.74 4.10
N ARG A 137 4.37 -9.00 3.29
CA ARG A 137 4.49 -7.54 3.36
C ARG A 137 3.13 -6.85 3.21
N MET A 138 2.36 -7.24 2.21
CA MET A 138 1.02 -6.72 1.96
C MET A 138 0.10 -6.94 3.15
N VAL A 139 0.00 -8.17 3.65
CA VAL A 139 -0.88 -8.50 4.79
C VAL A 139 -0.46 -7.74 6.05
N PHE A 140 0.85 -7.62 6.31
CA PHE A 140 1.35 -6.84 7.43
C PHE A 140 1.01 -5.36 7.29
N SER A 141 1.22 -4.76 6.10
CA SER A 141 0.91 -3.35 5.83
C SER A 141 -0.57 -3.03 6.11
N LEU A 142 -1.47 -3.80 5.48
CA LEU A 142 -2.92 -3.58 5.58
C LEU A 142 -3.42 -3.76 7.02
N ARG A 143 -2.83 -4.69 7.79
CA ARG A 143 -3.28 -4.96 9.16
C ARG A 143 -2.68 -4.00 10.19
N TYR A 144 -1.39 -3.69 10.10
CA TYR A 144 -0.66 -2.93 11.12
C TYR A 144 -0.76 -1.42 10.91
N PHE A 145 -0.62 -0.95 9.67
CA PHE A 145 -0.62 0.49 9.36
C PHE A 145 -2.00 1.01 8.99
N ASP A 146 -2.73 0.26 8.17
CA ASP A 146 -4.04 0.69 7.67
C ASP A 146 -5.19 0.24 8.60
N ASP A 147 -4.86 -0.49 9.67
CA ASP A 147 -5.76 -1.04 10.70
C ASP A 147 -7.00 -1.74 10.13
N LEU A 148 -6.86 -2.38 8.97
CA LEU A 148 -7.98 -3.07 8.34
C LEU A 148 -8.29 -4.39 9.06
N PRO A 149 -9.58 -4.69 9.33
CA PRO A 149 -9.95 -5.99 9.88
C PRO A 149 -9.70 -7.08 8.84
N TYR A 150 -9.41 -8.31 9.31
CA TYR A 150 -9.11 -9.44 8.42
C TYR A 150 -10.20 -9.73 7.39
N ARG A 151 -11.46 -9.43 7.71
CA ARG A 151 -12.58 -9.50 6.77
C ARG A 151 -12.39 -8.57 5.57
N GLU A 152 -12.05 -7.30 5.80
CA GLU A 152 -11.79 -6.35 4.70
C GLU A 152 -10.52 -6.73 3.93
N ILE A 153 -9.49 -7.24 4.60
CA ILE A 153 -8.29 -7.74 3.92
C ILE A 153 -8.61 -8.98 3.06
N SER A 154 -9.51 -9.86 3.51
CA SER A 154 -9.99 -11.00 2.74
C SER A 154 -10.68 -10.55 1.45
N GLU A 155 -11.49 -9.48 1.53
CA GLU A 155 -12.14 -8.87 0.36
C GLU A 155 -11.12 -8.20 -0.59
N ILE A 156 -10.03 -7.64 -0.07
CA ILE A 156 -8.96 -7.06 -0.88
C ILE A 156 -8.14 -8.14 -1.61
N THR A 157 -7.79 -9.21 -0.90
CA THR A 157 -6.76 -10.19 -1.30
C THR A 157 -7.31 -11.49 -1.88
N ASP A 158 -8.63 -11.68 -1.84
CA ASP A 158 -9.31 -12.90 -2.27
C ASP A 158 -8.72 -14.16 -1.61
N THR A 159 -8.54 -14.09 -0.28
CA THR A 159 -7.90 -15.12 0.54
C THR A 159 -8.59 -15.22 1.88
N SER A 160 -8.70 -16.44 2.45
CA SER A 160 -9.40 -16.66 3.72
C SER A 160 -8.76 -15.92 4.90
N GLU A 161 -9.58 -15.47 5.86
CA GLU A 161 -9.10 -14.85 7.11
C GLU A 161 -8.09 -15.72 7.87
N GLY A 162 -8.26 -17.04 7.86
CA GLY A 162 -7.32 -17.97 8.49
C GLY A 162 -5.92 -17.92 7.87
N ALA A 163 -5.85 -17.90 6.54
CA ALA A 163 -4.59 -17.76 5.81
C ALA A 163 -3.95 -16.38 6.04
N LEU A 164 -4.77 -15.33 6.15
CA LEU A 164 -4.30 -13.98 6.46
C LEU A 164 -3.70 -13.88 7.87
N LYS A 165 -4.35 -14.46 8.88
CA LYS A 165 -3.83 -14.52 10.26
C LYS A 165 -2.49 -15.26 10.32
N ALA A 166 -2.37 -16.39 9.64
CA ALA A 166 -1.11 -17.14 9.55
C ALA A 166 -0.02 -16.33 8.85
N SER A 167 -0.34 -15.69 7.71
CA SER A 167 0.59 -14.83 6.96
C SER A 167 1.07 -13.66 7.80
N TYR A 168 0.16 -12.98 8.53
CA TYR A 168 0.50 -11.88 9.43
C TYR A 168 1.43 -12.33 10.55
N HIS A 169 1.14 -13.46 11.20
CA HIS A 169 1.98 -13.98 12.29
C HIS A 169 3.41 -14.30 11.81
N LEU A 170 3.56 -14.92 10.64
CA LEU A 170 4.87 -15.18 10.04
C LEU A 170 5.61 -13.88 9.69
N ALA A 171 4.90 -12.90 9.14
CA ALA A 171 5.46 -11.59 8.81
C ALA A 171 5.97 -10.86 10.07
N ALA A 172 5.14 -10.82 11.12
CA ALA A 172 5.46 -10.18 12.39
C ALA A 172 6.67 -10.82 13.06
N LYS A 173 6.72 -12.16 13.11
CA LYS A 173 7.86 -12.89 13.69
C LYS A 173 9.16 -12.57 12.95
N LYS A 174 9.15 -12.55 11.62
CA LYS A 174 10.34 -12.24 10.83
C LYS A 174 10.79 -10.79 11.01
N ILE A 175 9.87 -9.84 11.09
CA ILE A 175 10.18 -8.43 11.41
C ILE A 175 10.81 -8.34 12.80
N GLU A 176 10.24 -9.01 13.80
CA GLU A 176 10.75 -9.02 15.17
C GLU A 176 12.20 -9.53 15.24
N GLU A 177 12.49 -10.63 14.54
CA GLU A 177 13.85 -11.19 14.44
C GLU A 177 14.84 -10.20 13.82
N ILE A 178 14.45 -9.52 12.73
CA ILE A 178 15.28 -8.50 12.07
C ILE A 178 15.55 -7.31 12.99
N LEU A 179 14.51 -6.79 13.65
CA LEU A 179 14.65 -5.62 14.53
C LEU A 179 15.45 -5.95 15.80
N LYS A 180 15.30 -7.15 16.36
CA LYS A 180 16.15 -7.62 17.48
C LYS A 180 17.63 -7.65 17.09
N ALA A 181 17.95 -8.18 15.91
CA ALA A 181 19.32 -8.21 15.41
C ALA A 181 19.89 -6.80 15.20
N TYR A 182 19.08 -5.87 14.66
CA TYR A 182 19.46 -4.47 14.50
C TYR A 182 19.78 -3.79 15.84
N VAL A 183 18.95 -3.97 16.86
CA VAL A 183 19.17 -3.39 18.19
C VAL A 183 20.42 -3.94 18.86
N GLN A 184 20.77 -5.21 18.64
CA GLN A 184 21.99 -5.83 19.22
C GLN A 184 23.30 -5.38 18.57
N GLN A 185 23.25 -4.84 17.34
CA GLN A 185 24.42 -4.36 16.61
C GLN A 185 24.76 -2.89 16.89
N ARG A 186 23.97 -2.24 17.75
CA ARG A 186 24.04 -0.81 18.07
C ARG A 186 24.56 -0.62 19.48
#